data_AF-A0A178W939-F1
#
_entry.id   AF-A0A178W939-F1
#
_cell.length_a   1.000
_cell.length_b   1.000
_cell.length_c   1.000
_cell.angle_alpha   90.00
_cell.angle_beta   90.00
_cell.angle_gamma   90.00
#
_symmetry.space_group_name_H-M   'P 1'
#
loop_
_entity.id
_entity.type
_entity.pdbx_description
1 polymer ?
#
loop_
_entity_poly.entity_id
_entity_poly.type
_entity_poly.pdbx_seq_one_letter_code
_entity_poly.pdbx_strand_id
1 'polypeptide(L)'
;MSVFTVVPATAVLGASWIDWHRIFASLKPIGIIEHMLLVPAYGAIIGGWFGAWPMPLDWERPWQEWPICVCYGAIGGYIGGQMVSLLTFLSEHKNLKLA
;
A
#
# COMPACT_ATOMS: atom_id res chain seq x y z
N MET A 1 -1.01 -8.58 -5.96
CA MET A 1 -1.74 -7.96 -4.82
C MET A 1 -1.17 -8.42 -3.50
N SER A 2 -1.35 -9.68 -3.13
CA SER A 2 -0.85 -10.27 -1.89
C SER A 2 0.66 -10.16 -1.70
N VAL A 3 1.44 -10.24 -2.78
CA VAL A 3 2.91 -10.08 -2.71
C VAL A 3 3.29 -8.69 -2.18
N PHE A 4 2.67 -7.62 -2.68
CA PHE A 4 2.97 -6.24 -2.28
C PHE A 4 2.53 -5.93 -0.84
N THR A 5 1.53 -6.63 -0.32
CA THR A 5 0.99 -6.36 1.02
C THR A 5 1.59 -7.27 2.09
N VAL A 6 1.80 -8.56 1.78
CA VAL A 6 2.16 -9.58 2.77
C VAL A 6 3.66 -9.80 2.88
N VAL A 7 4.41 -9.76 1.78
CA VAL A 7 5.87 -10.03 1.80
C VAL A 7 6.66 -9.03 2.65
N PRO A 8 6.53 -7.70 2.46
CA PRO A 8 7.28 -6.76 3.29
C PRO A 8 6.81 -6.80 4.75
N ALA A 9 5.52 -7.01 5.00
CA ALA A 9 4.98 -7.11 6.35
C ALA A 9 5.42 -8.39 7.08
N THR A 10 5.45 -9.54 6.41
CA THR A 10 5.96 -10.80 7.00
C THR A 10 7.46 -10.76 7.24
N ALA A 11 8.23 -10.11 6.36
CA ALA A 11 9.66 -9.95 6.54
C ALA A 11 10.02 -9.13 7.80
N VAL A 12 9.18 -8.15 8.17
CA VAL A 12 9.42 -7.25 9.31
C VAL A 12 8.72 -7.72 10.59
N LEU A 13 7.44 -8.10 10.53
CA LEU A 13 6.63 -8.47 11.69
C LEU A 13 6.78 -9.95 12.07
N GLY A 14 7.30 -10.78 11.16
CA GLY A 14 7.35 -12.22 11.34
C GLY A 14 5.95 -12.83 11.52
N ALA A 15 5.85 -13.80 12.42
CA ALA A 15 4.62 -14.56 12.71
C ALA A 15 3.79 -13.98 13.88
N SER A 16 4.07 -12.75 14.34
CA SER A 16 3.39 -12.16 15.50
C SER A 16 1.93 -11.79 15.21
N TRP A 17 0.99 -12.63 15.64
CA TRP A 17 -0.45 -12.40 15.39
C TRP A 17 -0.96 -11.06 15.96
N ILE A 18 -0.43 -10.65 17.12
CA ILE A 18 -0.82 -9.41 17.80
C ILE A 18 -0.45 -8.19 16.94
N ASP A 19 0.76 -8.18 16.37
CA ASP A 19 1.22 -7.06 15.54
C ASP A 19 0.47 -6.99 14.22
N TRP A 20 0.19 -8.14 13.59
CA TRP A 20 -0.65 -8.21 12.39
C TRP A 20 -2.05 -7.64 12.63
N HIS A 21 -2.70 -8.01 13.73
CA HIS A 21 -4.01 -7.49 14.09
C HIS A 21 -3.98 -5.99 14.38
N ARG A 22 -2.97 -5.54 15.12
CA ARG A 22 -2.86 -4.12 15.49
C ARG A 22 -2.61 -3.23 14.28
N ILE A 23 -1.72 -3.64 13.39
CA ILE A 23 -1.30 -2.85 12.24
C ILE A 23 -2.39 -2.87 11.17
N PHE A 24 -2.86 -4.03 10.74
CA PHE A 24 -3.79 -4.15 9.62
C PHE A 24 -5.26 -4.08 10.03
N ALA A 25 -5.69 -4.73 11.12
CA ALA A 25 -7.10 -4.71 11.51
C ALA A 25 -7.47 -3.46 12.32
N SER A 26 -6.57 -2.99 13.20
CA SER A 26 -6.84 -1.85 14.07
C SER A 26 -6.32 -0.52 13.51
N LEU A 27 -5.55 -0.52 12.42
CA LEU A 27 -4.94 0.68 11.81
C LEU A 27 -4.15 1.53 12.82
N LYS A 28 -3.45 0.88 13.78
CA LYS A 28 -2.68 1.55 14.84
C LYS A 28 -1.17 1.27 14.68
N PRO A 29 -0.50 1.89 13.70
CA PRO A 29 0.97 1.85 13.62
C PRO A 29 1.57 2.67 14.76
N ILE A 30 2.55 2.12 15.47
CA ILE A 30 3.25 2.75 16.59
C ILE A 30 4.56 3.40 16.10
N GLY A 31 5.17 2.85 15.06
CA GLY A 31 6.46 3.28 14.55
C GLY A 31 6.45 3.67 13.07
N ILE A 32 7.50 4.36 12.65
CA ILE A 32 7.67 4.79 11.25
C ILE A 32 7.74 3.59 10.29
N ILE A 33 8.37 2.50 10.71
CA ILE A 33 8.51 1.27 9.91
C ILE A 33 7.13 0.66 9.64
N GLU A 34 6.26 0.61 10.66
CA GLU A 34 4.90 0.09 10.50
C GLU A 34 4.06 0.98 9.57
N HIS A 35 4.28 2.30 9.62
CA HIS A 35 3.67 3.26 8.70
C HIS A 35 4.13 3.03 7.26
N MET A 36 5.42 2.74 7.06
CA MET A 36 6.03 2.37 5.77
C MET A 36 5.56 1.01 5.24
N LEU A 37 4.96 0.16 6.07
CA LEU A 37 4.35 -1.10 5.64
C LEU A 37 2.86 -0.94 5.33
N LEU A 38 2.15 -0.21 6.20
CA LEU A 38 0.70 -0.05 6.14
C LEU A 38 0.27 0.78 4.94
N VAL A 39 0.88 1.96 4.74
CA VAL A 39 0.45 2.92 3.72
C VAL A 39 0.58 2.36 2.30
N PRO A 40 1.69 1.71 1.90
CA PRO A 40 1.80 1.07 0.59
C PRO A 40 0.87 -0.13 0.42
N ALA A 41 0.66 -0.92 1.48
CA ALA A 41 -0.22 -2.08 1.41
C ALA A 41 -1.68 -1.66 1.15
N TYR A 42 -2.16 -0.64 1.86
CA TYR A 42 -3.48 -0.06 1.60
C TYR A 42 -3.53 0.67 0.25
N GLY A 43 -2.45 1.36 -0.13
CA GLY A 43 -2.31 1.96 -1.44
C GLY A 43 -2.49 0.95 -2.58
N ALA A 44 -1.89 -0.23 -2.46
CA ALA A 44 -2.03 -1.31 -3.44
C ALA A 44 -3.47 -1.84 -3.55
N ILE A 45 -4.17 -1.98 -2.42
CA ILE A 45 -5.57 -2.44 -2.38
C ILE A 45 -6.48 -1.41 -3.05
N ILE A 46 -6.36 -0.14 -2.65
CA ILE A 46 -7.15 0.97 -3.21
C ILE A 46 -6.84 1.14 -4.70
N GLY A 47 -5.56 1.10 -5.07
CA GLY A 47 -5.12 1.19 -6.46
C GLY A 47 -5.65 0.04 -7.31
N GLY A 48 -5.64 -1.20 -6.80
CA GLY A 48 -6.22 -2.34 -7.48
C GLY A 48 -7.73 -2.21 -7.69
N TRP A 49 -8.44 -1.69 -6.67
CA TRP A 49 -9.88 -1.42 -6.76
C TRP A 49 -10.20 -0.36 -7.84
N PHE A 50 -9.47 0.76 -7.86
CA PHE A 50 -9.60 1.75 -8.94
C PHE A 50 -9.18 1.20 -10.30
N GLY A 51 -8.18 0.33 -10.34
CA GLY A 51 -7.75 -0.37 -11.54
C GLY A 51 -8.81 -1.30 -12.13
N ALA A 52 -9.85 -1.69 -11.38
CA ALA A 52 -10.97 -2.45 -11.93
C ALA A 52 -11.96 -1.56 -12.71
N TRP A 53 -11.96 -0.26 -12.48
CA TRP A 53 -12.96 0.66 -13.04
C TRP A 53 -12.93 0.80 -14.57
N PRO A 54 -11.77 0.72 -15.26
CA PRO A 54 -11.75 0.74 -16.71
C PRO A 54 -12.32 -0.52 -17.38
N MET A 55 -12.49 -1.63 -16.65
CA MET A 55 -12.93 -2.91 -17.25
C MET A 55 -14.36 -2.87 -17.79
N PRO A 56 -15.39 -2.37 -17.06
CA PRO A 56 -16.78 -2.36 -17.55
C PRO A 56 -17.02 -1.43 -18.74
N LEU A 57 -16.09 -0.51 -19.01
CA LEU A 57 -16.18 0.40 -20.15
C LEU A 57 -15.74 -0.27 -21.47
N ASP A 58 -15.06 -1.42 -21.36
CA ASP A 58 -14.70 -2.36 -22.42
C ASP A 58 -14.56 -1.73 -23.81
N TRP A 59 -13.41 -1.07 -24.02
CA TRP A 59 -13.04 -0.50 -25.32
C TRP A 59 -12.44 -1.55 -26.26
N GLU A 60 -12.64 -2.85 -25.97
CA GLU A 60 -12.12 -3.98 -26.76
C GLU A 60 -10.59 -3.90 -26.91
N ARG A 61 -9.90 -3.45 -25.84
CA ARG A 61 -8.45 -3.28 -25.84
C ARG A 61 -7.78 -4.35 -24.98
N PRO A 62 -6.63 -4.89 -25.44
CA PRO A 62 -5.93 -5.95 -24.71
C PRO A 62 -5.44 -5.51 -23.32
N TRP A 63 -5.34 -4.21 -23.04
CA TRP A 63 -4.96 -3.71 -21.72
C TRP A 63 -6.11 -3.72 -20.70
N GLN A 64 -7.38 -3.80 -21.15
CA GLN A 64 -8.57 -3.89 -20.30
C GLN A 64 -8.87 -5.30 -19.79
N GLU A 65 -8.25 -6.30 -20.38
CA GLU A 65 -8.41 -7.69 -20.00
C GLU A 65 -8.12 -7.90 -18.51
N TRP A 66 -8.95 -8.68 -17.85
CA TRP A 66 -8.70 -9.06 -16.47
C TRP A 66 -7.49 -10.01 -16.40
N PRO A 67 -6.52 -9.83 -15.48
CA PRO A 67 -6.46 -8.88 -14.37
C PRO A 67 -5.53 -7.66 -14.64
N ILE A 68 -5.27 -7.31 -15.89
CA ILE A 68 -4.20 -6.37 -16.28
C ILE A 68 -4.41 -4.97 -15.69
N CYS A 69 -5.60 -4.38 -15.84
CA CYS A 69 -5.87 -3.05 -15.27
C CYS A 69 -5.78 -3.03 -13.74
N VAL A 70 -6.25 -4.08 -13.05
CA VAL A 70 -6.14 -4.20 -11.59
C VAL A 70 -4.68 -4.28 -11.18
N CYS A 71 -3.85 -5.05 -11.90
CA CYS A 71 -2.40 -5.15 -11.68
C CYS A 71 -1.70 -3.79 -11.78
N TYR A 72 -1.95 -3.03 -12.84
CA TYR A 72 -1.38 -1.69 -12.99
C TYR A 72 -1.87 -0.73 -11.89
N GLY A 73 -3.16 -0.76 -11.59
CA GLY A 73 -3.74 0.04 -10.52
C GLY A 73 -3.08 -0.21 -9.18
N ALA A 74 -2.85 -1.48 -8.82
CA ALA A 74 -2.22 -1.80 -7.54
C ALA A 74 -0.72 -1.51 -7.49
N ILE A 75 0.00 -1.69 -8.60
CA ILE A 75 1.41 -1.28 -8.68
C ILE A 75 1.50 0.25 -8.50
N GLY A 76 0.65 1.00 -9.21
CA GLY A 76 0.58 2.45 -9.07
C GLY A 76 0.20 2.89 -7.65
N GLY A 77 -0.79 2.24 -7.06
CA GLY A 77 -1.22 2.49 -5.69
C GLY A 77 -0.15 2.17 -4.64
N TYR A 78 0.62 1.09 -4.84
CA TYR A 78 1.75 0.75 -3.97
C TYR A 78 2.86 1.80 -4.06
N ILE A 79 3.24 2.22 -5.27
CA ILE A 79 4.24 3.27 -5.48
C ILE A 79 3.78 4.59 -4.87
N GLY A 80 2.51 4.96 -5.07
CA GLY A 80 1.92 6.15 -4.44
C GLY A 80 1.95 6.08 -2.92
N GLY A 81 1.61 4.93 -2.33
CA GLY A 81 1.69 4.73 -0.89
C GLY A 81 3.13 4.80 -0.35
N GLN A 82 4.11 4.29 -1.09
CA GLN A 82 5.54 4.47 -0.75
C GLN A 82 5.94 5.94 -0.73
N MET A 83 5.53 6.72 -1.75
CA MET A 83 5.81 8.16 -1.79
C MET A 83 5.18 8.89 -0.61
N VAL A 84 3.92 8.59 -0.28
CA VAL A 84 3.24 9.19 0.87
C VAL A 84 3.98 8.85 2.16
N SER A 85 4.40 7.60 2.35
CA SER A 85 5.15 7.23 3.56
C SER A 85 6.52 7.88 3.66
N LEU A 86 7.19 8.14 2.53
CA LEU A 86 8.44 8.90 2.52
C LEU A 86 8.20 10.37 2.88
N LEU A 87 7.13 10.97 2.35
CA LEU A 87 6.78 12.36 2.64
C LEU A 87 6.43 12.57 4.12
N THR A 88 5.67 11.65 4.74
CA THR A 88 5.37 11.72 6.17
C THR A 88 6.64 11.59 7.00
N PHE A 89 7.52 10.64 6.68
CA PHE A 89 8.81 10.49 7.34
C PHE A 89 9.68 11.75 7.26
N LEU A 90 9.81 12.34 6.07
CA LEU A 90 10.58 13.57 5.87
C LEU A 90 9.96 14.76 6.61
N SER A 91 8.64 14.81 6.71
CA SER A 91 7.94 15.87 7.44
C SER A 91 8.18 15.78 8.95
N GLU A 92 8.12 14.57 9.51
CA GLU A 92 8.44 14.32 10.93
C GLU A 92 9.89 14.69 11.26
N HIS A 93 10.84 14.29 10.41
CA HIS A 93 12.25 14.67 10.57
C HIS A 93 12.48 16.18 10.39
N LYS A 94 11.68 16.80 9.49
CA LYS A 94 11.38 18.24 9.40
C LYS A 94 11.23 18.89 10.77
N ASN A 95 10.16 18.47 11.43
CA ASN A 95 9.67 19.04 12.67
C ASN A 95 10.64 18.83 13.83
N LEU A 96 11.30 17.67 13.90
CA LEU A 96 12.30 17.39 14.94
C LEU A 96 13.55 18.28 14.87
N LYS A 97 13.90 18.81 13.69
CA LYS A 97 15.03 19.75 13.55
C LYS A 97 14.67 21.20 13.81
N LEU A 98 13.38 21.53 13.86
CA LEU A 98 12.88 22.88 14.12
C LEU A 98 12.49 23.12 15.58
N ALA A 99 12.36 22.07 16.38
CA ALA A 99 12.09 22.10 17.81
C ALA A 99 13.38 22.12 18.64
#